data_AF-A0A4P5WST9-F1
#
_entry.id   AF-A0A4P5WST9-F1
#
_cell.length_a   1.000
_cell.length_b   1.000
_cell.length_c   1.000
_cell.angle_alpha   90.00
_cell.angle_beta   90.00
_cell.angle_gamma   90.00
#
_symmetry.space_group_name_H-M   'P 1'
#
loop_
_entity.id
_entity.type
_entity.pdbx_description
1 polymer ?
#
loop_
_entity_poly.entity_id
_entity_poly.type
_entity_poly.pdbx_seq_one_letter_code
_entity_poly.pdbx_strand_id
1 'polypeptide(L)'
;MHGHNIRGLAVNPRTDSLLVSCQTLDSSTFTTYERVFWGVLMQNGLHSLPLKDLFSAAPQASFVKGAEERNEFQQGGSYTLNPDAAASAPAYAQPAGTGRSRYPLGTPSIGSGDPGNIAVTHSDTTLLVLSGTDQVAFRTASHLPFERIHVGKRPESVCLSADQKLAFVVNRFDDSLSVISLQPDSVAVRTTVALGPMRQLTAAEVGEQKFYDARVSLDGWYSCHSCHTDGHTNGLLADTFGDEDRGAPKKVISLLGVATTGPWAWNGSKKQLEEQVHTSLLISMQSQLATEQLPIEPLAAYLRTLQPPPGIAASRKQLPDPQILQQARLVFRNSGCSNCHAGESLTTDDVFDVGIHDEQGETNFNPPGLAGVSQRGPWFHDGRATSLEDVLKSGHHDQSSPLNDSQIRLLLILLETL
;
A
#
# COMPACT_ATOMS: atom_id res chain seq x y z
N MET A 1 12.13 5.35 -8.91
CA MET A 1 11.59 4.01 -8.62
C MET A 1 10.08 4.13 -8.60
N HIS A 2 9.34 3.23 -9.25
CA HIS A 2 7.92 3.03 -8.94
C HIS A 2 7.82 1.95 -7.87
N GLY A 3 8.00 2.38 -6.64
CA GLY A 3 7.82 1.54 -5.47
C GLY A 3 6.94 2.27 -4.48
N HIS A 4 6.05 1.55 -3.83
CA HIS A 4 5.44 1.95 -2.57
C HIS A 4 6.01 1.05 -1.47
N ASN A 5 5.66 1.35 -0.22
CA ASN A 5 6.18 0.62 0.94
C ASN A 5 7.73 0.46 0.87
N ILE A 6 8.44 1.56 0.55
CA ILE A 6 9.91 1.60 0.48
C ILE A 6 10.45 1.62 1.90
N ARG A 7 11.16 0.58 2.34
CA ARG A 7 11.46 0.38 3.77
C ARG A 7 12.92 0.10 4.10
N GLY A 8 13.68 -0.49 3.17
CA GLY A 8 15.09 -0.83 3.39
C GLY A 8 16.03 0.00 2.53
N LEU A 9 17.18 0.31 3.12
CA LEU A 9 18.27 1.03 2.48
C LEU A 9 19.59 0.51 3.03
N ALA A 10 20.51 0.10 2.16
CA ALA A 10 21.88 -0.23 2.57
C ALA A 10 22.87 0.04 1.45
N VAL A 11 24.09 0.41 1.80
CA VAL A 11 25.19 0.45 0.82
C VAL A 11 25.80 -0.94 0.73
N ASN A 12 25.99 -1.42 -0.49
CA ASN A 12 26.86 -2.56 -0.75
C ASN A 12 28.28 -2.05 -1.07
N PRO A 13 29.26 -2.22 -0.17
CA PRO A 13 30.62 -1.74 -0.38
C PRO A 13 31.39 -2.52 -1.44
N ARG A 14 30.97 -3.75 -1.77
CA ARG A 14 31.63 -4.59 -2.77
C ARG A 14 31.26 -4.19 -4.20
N THR A 15 30.00 -3.82 -4.41
CA THR A 15 29.47 -3.43 -5.72
C THR A 15 29.40 -1.92 -5.93
N ASP A 16 29.76 -1.12 -4.92
CA ASP A 16 29.67 0.34 -4.91
C ASP A 16 28.25 0.82 -5.30
N SER A 17 27.23 0.22 -4.67
CA SER A 17 25.83 0.48 -4.97
C SER A 17 24.96 0.70 -3.73
N LEU A 18 23.91 1.50 -3.88
CA LEU A 18 22.84 1.65 -2.92
C LEU A 18 21.74 0.63 -3.21
N LEU A 19 21.44 -0.20 -2.23
CA LEU A 19 20.35 -1.17 -2.25
C LEU A 19 19.10 -0.55 -1.64
N VAL A 20 17.95 -0.70 -2.31
CA VAL A 20 16.64 -0.23 -1.85
C VAL A 20 15.63 -1.37 -1.95
N SER A 21 14.95 -1.70 -0.85
CA SER A 21 13.82 -2.64 -0.88
C SER A 21 12.50 -1.91 -0.96
N CYS A 22 11.60 -2.42 -1.81
CA CYS A 22 10.26 -1.87 -1.95
C CYS A 22 9.27 -2.89 -2.53
N GLN A 23 8.00 -2.51 -2.52
CA GLN A 23 6.94 -3.21 -3.23
C GLN A 23 6.49 -2.40 -4.44
N THR A 24 6.00 -3.08 -5.46
CA THR A 24 5.39 -2.45 -6.63
C THR A 24 4.04 -3.11 -6.87
N LEU A 25 2.97 -2.32 -6.78
CA LEU A 25 1.63 -2.71 -7.17
C LEU A 25 1.45 -2.34 -8.64
N ASP A 26 1.05 -3.30 -9.46
CA ASP A 26 0.72 -3.04 -10.85
C ASP A 26 -0.75 -2.62 -10.97
N SER A 27 -1.00 -1.32 -11.12
CA SER A 27 -2.35 -0.77 -11.24
C SER A 27 -3.03 -1.07 -12.58
N SER A 28 -2.31 -1.64 -13.54
CA SER A 28 -2.86 -2.00 -14.87
C SER A 28 -3.36 -3.44 -14.95
N THR A 29 -3.26 -4.18 -13.84
CA THR A 29 -3.58 -5.60 -13.76
C THR A 29 -4.77 -5.84 -12.83
N PHE A 30 -5.51 -6.92 -13.08
CA PHE A 30 -6.62 -7.37 -12.26
C PHE A 30 -6.25 -8.59 -11.42
N THR A 31 -7.00 -8.81 -10.34
CA THR A 31 -6.62 -9.75 -9.28
C THR A 31 -7.17 -11.16 -9.52
N THR A 32 -6.57 -11.93 -10.44
CA THR A 32 -6.83 -13.37 -10.55
C THR A 32 -5.80 -14.21 -9.82
N TYR A 33 -6.17 -15.46 -9.52
CA TYR A 33 -5.27 -16.47 -8.98
C TYR A 33 -3.93 -16.52 -9.72
N GLU A 34 -3.93 -16.61 -11.05
CA GLU A 34 -2.69 -16.73 -11.83
C GLU A 34 -1.80 -15.49 -11.67
N ARG A 35 -2.40 -14.29 -11.70
CA ARG A 35 -1.65 -13.03 -11.57
C ARG A 35 -1.08 -12.85 -10.17
N VAL A 36 -1.77 -13.32 -9.15
CA VAL A 36 -1.25 -13.35 -7.79
C VAL A 36 -0.16 -14.42 -7.64
N PHE A 37 -0.40 -15.64 -8.13
CA PHE A 37 0.55 -16.77 -8.10
C PHE A 37 1.91 -16.41 -8.71
N TRP A 38 1.91 -15.72 -9.86
CA TRP A 38 3.13 -15.26 -10.53
C TRP A 38 3.72 -13.97 -9.96
N GLY A 39 3.13 -13.38 -8.91
CA GLY A 39 3.57 -12.12 -8.33
C GLY A 39 3.44 -10.93 -9.29
N VAL A 40 2.50 -10.99 -10.24
CA VAL A 40 2.28 -9.92 -11.23
C VAL A 40 1.58 -8.73 -10.58
N LEU A 41 0.55 -8.98 -9.76
CA LEU A 41 -0.19 -7.93 -9.06
C LEU A 41 0.69 -7.15 -8.08
N MET A 42 1.41 -7.87 -7.21
CA MET A 42 2.33 -7.28 -6.25
C MET A 42 3.71 -7.90 -6.39
N GLN A 43 4.67 -7.06 -6.72
CA GLN A 43 6.07 -7.44 -6.83
C GLN A 43 6.86 -6.95 -5.64
N ASN A 44 7.66 -7.83 -5.04
CA ASN A 44 8.58 -7.52 -3.97
C ASN A 44 10.01 -7.56 -4.52
N GLY A 45 10.75 -6.47 -4.40
CA GLY A 45 12.03 -6.33 -5.08
C GLY A 45 13.10 -5.60 -4.31
N LEU A 46 14.35 -5.93 -4.64
CA LEU A 46 15.55 -5.22 -4.24
C LEU A 46 16.13 -4.51 -5.46
N HIS A 47 16.21 -3.19 -5.39
CA HIS A 47 16.84 -2.35 -6.41
C HIS A 47 18.30 -2.07 -6.02
N SER A 48 19.23 -2.22 -6.97
CA SER A 48 20.64 -1.85 -6.82
C SER A 48 20.95 -0.67 -7.73
N LEU A 49 21.39 0.43 -7.13
CA LEU A 49 21.66 1.70 -7.80
C LEU A 49 23.15 2.03 -7.65
N PRO A 50 23.95 2.09 -8.73
CA PRO A 50 25.35 2.47 -8.62
C PRO A 50 25.51 3.82 -7.93
N LEU A 51 26.41 3.92 -6.93
CA LEU A 51 26.59 5.16 -6.17
C LEU A 51 27.05 6.31 -7.06
N LYS A 52 27.95 6.02 -8.02
CA LYS A 52 28.41 6.99 -9.03
C LYS A 52 27.27 7.67 -9.79
N ASP A 53 26.17 6.95 -10.05
CA ASP A 53 25.03 7.52 -10.75
C ASP A 53 24.35 8.55 -9.87
N LEU A 54 24.13 8.22 -8.59
CA LEU A 54 23.44 9.05 -7.59
C LEU A 54 24.13 10.39 -7.32
N PHE A 55 25.45 10.45 -7.50
CA PHE A 55 26.24 11.67 -7.33
C PHE A 55 26.54 12.42 -8.64
N SER A 56 26.03 11.95 -9.77
CA SER A 56 26.19 12.66 -11.04
C SER A 56 25.29 13.91 -11.08
N ALA A 57 25.83 15.03 -11.59
CA ALA A 57 25.09 16.30 -11.72
C ALA A 57 24.06 16.30 -12.87
N ALA A 58 24.01 15.24 -13.67
CA ALA A 58 23.08 15.10 -14.77
C ALA A 58 21.71 14.63 -14.23
N PRO A 59 20.58 15.18 -14.74
CA PRO A 59 19.26 14.65 -14.46
C PRO A 59 19.26 13.16 -14.78
N GLN A 60 19.05 12.33 -13.76
CA GLN A 60 18.97 10.90 -14.00
C GLN A 60 17.70 10.58 -14.76
N ALA A 61 17.79 9.71 -15.77
CA ALA A 61 16.61 9.06 -16.31
C ALA A 61 15.85 8.44 -15.14
N SER A 62 14.58 8.84 -15.01
CA SER A 62 13.64 8.18 -14.10
C SER A 62 13.74 6.67 -14.33
N PHE A 63 13.56 5.88 -13.27
CA PHE A 63 13.42 4.41 -13.38
C PHE A 63 12.24 3.99 -14.26
N VAL A 64 11.53 4.97 -14.82
CA VAL A 64 10.27 4.85 -15.47
C VAL A 64 10.19 5.85 -16.60
N LYS A 65 9.83 5.37 -17.79
CA LYS A 65 9.02 6.15 -18.72
C LYS A 65 7.74 6.56 -17.99
N GLY A 66 7.60 7.85 -17.69
CA GLY A 66 6.54 8.38 -16.83
C GLY A 66 5.14 7.98 -17.29
N ALA A 67 4.16 8.14 -16.40
CA ALA A 67 2.74 8.05 -16.74
C ALA A 67 2.36 8.91 -17.97
N GLU A 68 3.14 9.94 -18.29
CA GLU A 68 2.99 10.76 -19.50
C GLU A 68 3.15 9.97 -20.82
N GLU A 69 3.89 8.86 -20.85
CA GLU A 69 3.98 7.99 -22.04
C GLU A 69 2.92 6.87 -22.07
N ARG A 70 2.09 6.73 -21.02
CA ARG A 70 1.03 5.72 -20.90
C ARG A 70 -0.38 6.29 -20.97
N ASN A 71 -0.52 7.57 -21.28
CA ASN A 71 -1.79 8.18 -21.63
C ASN A 71 -2.15 7.87 -23.10
N GLU A 72 -2.51 6.62 -23.36
CA GLU A 72 -3.44 6.28 -24.46
C GLU A 72 -4.70 5.68 -23.87
N PHE A 73 -5.33 6.41 -22.94
CA PHE A 73 -6.75 6.21 -22.64
C PHE A 73 -7.53 6.98 -23.70
N GLN A 74 -7.88 6.34 -24.82
CA GLN A 74 -8.86 6.94 -25.73
C GLN A 74 -10.20 6.98 -25.01
N GLN A 75 -10.74 8.19 -24.86
CA GLN A 75 -12.09 8.41 -24.36
C GLN A 75 -13.09 7.65 -25.25
N GLY A 76 -13.77 6.67 -24.64
CA GLY A 76 -14.91 5.98 -25.25
C GLY A 76 -14.57 4.71 -26.04
N GLY A 77 -14.85 3.56 -25.42
CA GLY A 77 -15.17 2.32 -26.12
C GLY A 77 -14.03 1.30 -26.30
N SER A 78 -14.34 0.05 -25.96
CA SER A 78 -13.68 -1.20 -26.38
C SER A 78 -12.21 -1.39 -25.98
N TYR A 79 -11.99 -2.41 -25.13
CA TYR A 79 -10.67 -3.02 -24.92
C TYR A 79 -10.15 -3.62 -26.23
N THR A 80 -9.45 -2.83 -27.03
CA THR A 80 -8.52 -3.38 -28.02
C THR A 80 -7.18 -3.56 -27.31
N LEU A 81 -6.87 -4.79 -26.91
CA LEU A 81 -5.52 -5.18 -26.51
C LEU A 81 -4.58 -4.74 -27.62
N ASN A 82 -3.73 -3.75 -27.35
CA ASN A 82 -2.60 -3.48 -28.23
C ASN A 82 -1.75 -4.77 -28.25
N PRO A 83 -1.66 -5.50 -29.38
CA PRO A 83 -0.93 -6.76 -29.43
C PRO A 83 0.55 -6.57 -29.06
N ASP A 84 1.06 -5.35 -29.24
CA ASP A 84 2.43 -4.97 -28.91
C ASP A 84 2.60 -4.55 -27.44
N ALA A 85 1.52 -4.17 -26.73
CA ALA A 85 1.57 -3.92 -25.28
C ALA A 85 1.63 -5.24 -24.48
N ALA A 86 0.95 -6.28 -24.96
CA ALA A 86 1.07 -7.65 -24.43
C ALA A 86 2.46 -8.27 -24.69
N ALA A 87 3.23 -7.71 -25.62
CA ALA A 87 4.60 -8.13 -25.96
C ALA A 87 5.69 -7.29 -25.26
N SER A 88 5.32 -6.26 -24.49
CA SER A 88 6.29 -5.57 -23.63
C SER A 88 6.72 -6.55 -22.54
N ALA A 89 7.98 -6.99 -22.63
CA ALA A 89 8.58 -7.93 -21.71
C ALA A 89 8.24 -7.54 -20.25
N PRO A 90 8.10 -8.52 -19.32
CA PRO A 90 7.84 -8.18 -17.93
C PRO A 90 8.91 -7.17 -17.48
N ALA A 91 8.58 -6.28 -16.55
CA ALA A 91 9.44 -5.19 -16.06
C ALA A 91 10.85 -5.61 -15.53
N TYR A 92 11.23 -6.87 -15.72
CA TYR A 92 12.54 -7.47 -15.60
C TYR A 92 13.47 -7.28 -16.82
N ALA A 93 12.94 -6.88 -17.99
CA ALA A 93 13.80 -6.68 -19.18
C ALA A 93 14.71 -5.46 -18.97
N GLN A 94 15.97 -5.76 -18.68
CA GLN A 94 17.09 -4.83 -18.61
C GLN A 94 17.11 -3.93 -19.86
N PRO A 95 17.12 -2.60 -19.74
CA PRO A 95 17.82 -1.80 -20.72
C PRO A 95 19.30 -2.18 -20.59
N ALA A 96 19.84 -2.83 -21.60
CA ALA A 96 21.27 -3.09 -21.68
C ALA A 96 22.04 -1.76 -21.47
N GLY A 97 22.87 -1.69 -20.42
CA GLY A 97 23.88 -0.63 -20.29
C GLY A 97 23.78 0.34 -19.10
N THR A 98 22.81 0.23 -18.18
CA THR A 98 22.69 1.23 -17.09
C THR A 98 23.36 0.88 -15.75
N GLY A 99 23.91 -0.33 -15.56
CA GLY A 99 24.50 -0.76 -14.28
C GLY A 99 23.52 -0.87 -13.10
N ARG A 100 22.27 -0.44 -13.28
CA ARG A 100 21.15 -0.60 -12.35
C ARG A 100 20.61 -2.02 -12.44
N SER A 101 20.20 -2.60 -11.32
CA SER A 101 19.64 -3.96 -11.31
C SER A 101 18.43 -4.06 -10.39
N ARG A 102 17.47 -4.92 -10.74
CA ARG A 102 16.32 -5.28 -9.91
C ARG A 102 16.37 -6.78 -9.66
N TYR A 103 16.34 -7.16 -8.39
CA TYR A 103 16.29 -8.55 -7.98
C TYR A 103 14.88 -8.85 -7.47
N PRO A 104 14.09 -9.69 -8.16
CA PRO A 104 12.84 -10.20 -7.58
C PRO A 104 13.18 -11.04 -6.33
N LEU A 105 12.38 -10.88 -5.28
CA LEU A 105 12.61 -11.59 -4.02
C LEU A 105 11.74 -12.84 -3.89
N GLY A 106 10.65 -12.91 -4.66
CA GLY A 106 9.73 -14.04 -4.69
C GLY A 106 9.80 -14.84 -5.99
N THR A 107 9.38 -16.09 -5.89
CA THR A 107 9.06 -16.97 -7.03
C THR A 107 7.62 -17.47 -6.84
N PRO A 108 6.97 -18.04 -7.87
CA PRO A 108 5.68 -18.68 -7.66
C PRO A 108 5.74 -19.68 -6.50
N SER A 109 4.66 -19.75 -5.71
CA SER A 109 4.59 -20.51 -4.44
C SER A 109 5.45 -20.00 -3.28
N ILE A 110 6.32 -19.01 -3.48
CA ILE A 110 7.24 -18.49 -2.47
C ILE A 110 7.33 -16.96 -2.57
N GLY A 111 6.26 -16.26 -2.19
CA GLY A 111 6.18 -14.80 -2.12
C GLY A 111 7.10 -14.18 -1.07
N SER A 112 7.25 -12.86 -1.10
CA SER A 112 8.15 -12.09 -0.21
C SER A 112 7.51 -10.80 0.27
N GLY A 113 6.24 -10.88 0.70
CA GLY A 113 5.47 -9.73 1.14
C GLY A 113 6.21 -8.88 2.17
N ASP A 114 6.12 -7.56 1.98
CA ASP A 114 6.67 -6.53 2.86
C ASP A 114 8.19 -6.66 3.09
N PRO A 115 9.03 -6.54 2.03
CA PRO A 115 10.48 -6.52 2.19
C PRO A 115 10.92 -5.25 2.92
N GLY A 116 11.69 -5.43 3.99
CA GLY A 116 12.05 -4.41 4.96
C GLY A 116 13.53 -4.07 4.96
N ASN A 117 14.08 -3.88 6.15
CA ASN A 117 15.46 -3.45 6.40
C ASN A 117 16.52 -4.38 5.77
N ILE A 118 17.65 -3.79 5.37
CA ILE A 118 18.77 -4.47 4.69
C ILE A 118 20.04 -4.29 5.50
N ALA A 119 20.86 -5.33 5.60
CA ALA A 119 22.25 -5.24 6.04
C ALA A 119 23.18 -5.91 5.01
N VAL A 120 24.38 -5.35 4.82
CA VAL A 120 25.39 -5.92 3.92
C VAL A 120 26.72 -6.02 4.67
N THR A 121 27.34 -7.19 4.65
CA THR A 121 28.67 -7.39 5.23
C THR A 121 29.77 -6.92 4.28
N HIS A 122 30.99 -6.73 4.78
CA HIS A 122 32.17 -6.45 3.95
C HIS A 122 32.52 -7.62 3.02
N SER A 123 32.08 -8.84 3.35
CA SER A 123 32.22 -10.04 2.52
C SER A 123 31.11 -10.20 1.49
N ASP A 124 30.32 -9.15 1.21
CA ASP A 124 29.24 -9.14 0.21
C ASP A 124 28.03 -10.03 0.55
N THR A 125 27.90 -10.45 1.82
CA THR A 125 26.70 -11.12 2.29
C THR A 125 25.59 -10.10 2.49
N THR A 126 24.48 -10.27 1.79
CA THR A 126 23.29 -9.42 1.92
C THR A 126 22.26 -10.13 2.79
N LEU A 127 21.73 -9.43 3.79
CA LEU A 127 20.57 -9.83 4.59
C LEU A 127 19.44 -8.85 4.29
N LEU A 128 18.25 -9.37 4.03
CA LEU A 128 17.04 -8.60 3.80
C LEU A 128 15.91 -9.18 4.65
N VAL A 129 15.33 -8.35 5.48
CA VAL A 129 14.15 -8.70 6.26
C VAL A 129 12.94 -8.86 5.33
N LEU A 130 12.19 -9.96 5.46
CA LEU A 130 10.90 -10.18 4.80
C LEU A 130 9.82 -10.21 5.88
N SER A 131 9.23 -9.04 6.12
CA SER A 131 8.42 -8.82 7.29
C SER A 131 7.08 -9.54 7.25
N GLY A 132 6.47 -9.65 6.06
CA GLY A 132 5.16 -10.29 5.91
C GLY A 132 5.21 -11.82 5.95
N THR A 133 6.40 -12.43 5.85
CA THR A 133 6.57 -13.88 5.79
C THR A 133 7.38 -14.47 6.95
N ASP A 134 7.70 -13.65 7.97
CA ASP A 134 8.50 -14.03 9.15
C ASP A 134 9.87 -14.63 8.79
N GLN A 135 10.54 -14.01 7.80
CA GLN A 135 11.78 -14.54 7.23
C GLN A 135 12.87 -13.46 7.12
N VAL A 136 14.11 -13.92 7.03
CA VAL A 136 15.22 -13.16 6.48
C VAL A 136 15.65 -13.85 5.20
N ALA A 137 15.61 -13.12 4.09
CA ALA A 137 16.27 -13.52 2.85
C ALA A 137 17.75 -13.18 2.94
N PHE A 138 18.62 -14.09 2.54
CA PHE A 138 20.07 -13.86 2.53
C PHE A 138 20.73 -14.41 1.27
N ARG A 139 21.85 -13.81 0.88
CA ARG A 139 22.77 -14.37 -0.14
C ARG A 139 24.19 -14.10 0.32
N THR A 140 25.08 -15.07 0.17
CA THR A 140 26.47 -14.96 0.64
C THR A 140 27.35 -14.10 -0.27
N ALA A 141 26.92 -13.88 -1.52
CA ALA A 141 27.52 -12.94 -2.46
C ALA A 141 26.45 -12.34 -3.39
N SER A 142 26.69 -11.16 -3.95
CA SER A 142 25.69 -10.40 -4.74
C SER A 142 25.22 -11.06 -6.03
N HIS A 143 25.98 -12.01 -6.57
CA HIS A 143 25.63 -12.75 -7.78
C HIS A 143 24.88 -14.06 -7.49
N LEU A 144 24.77 -14.46 -6.22
CA LEU A 144 24.09 -15.67 -5.80
C LEU A 144 22.59 -15.42 -5.58
N PRO A 145 21.75 -16.46 -5.74
CA PRO A 145 20.32 -16.37 -5.42
C PRO A 145 20.11 -16.12 -3.92
N PHE A 146 18.93 -15.60 -3.58
CA PHE A 146 18.52 -15.49 -2.18
C PHE A 146 18.04 -16.85 -1.66
N GLU A 147 18.59 -17.23 -0.52
CA GLU A 147 18.08 -18.26 0.37
C GLU A 147 17.27 -17.60 1.49
N ARG A 148 16.55 -18.39 2.29
CA ARG A 148 15.68 -17.86 3.35
C ARG A 148 15.79 -18.67 4.62
N ILE A 149 15.74 -17.96 5.75
CA ILE A 149 15.61 -18.55 7.08
C ILE A 149 14.40 -17.94 7.79
N HIS A 150 13.70 -18.76 8.56
CA HIS A 150 12.63 -18.29 9.43
C HIS A 150 13.21 -17.61 10.67
N VAL A 151 12.56 -16.54 11.09
CA VAL A 151 12.82 -15.84 12.35
C VAL A 151 11.49 -15.69 13.12
N GLY A 152 11.44 -14.85 14.15
CA GLY A 152 10.17 -14.58 14.84
C GLY A 152 9.23 -13.73 13.98
N LYS A 153 8.03 -13.48 14.48
CA LYS A 153 6.97 -12.78 13.77
C LYS A 153 7.27 -11.33 13.47
N ARG A 154 6.98 -10.91 12.25
CA ARG A 154 7.15 -9.54 11.74
C ARG A 154 8.55 -9.01 12.08
N PRO A 155 9.62 -9.60 11.51
CA PRO A 155 10.94 -9.01 11.63
C PRO A 155 10.92 -7.60 11.06
N GLU A 156 11.54 -6.62 11.72
CA GLU A 156 11.50 -5.21 11.30
C GLU A 156 12.88 -4.65 10.94
N SER A 157 13.92 -5.06 11.67
CA SER A 157 15.27 -4.52 11.52
C SER A 157 16.31 -5.60 11.75
N VAL A 158 17.44 -5.46 11.05
CA VAL A 158 18.61 -6.30 11.19
C VAL A 158 19.84 -5.43 11.45
N CYS A 159 20.70 -5.83 12.38
CA CYS A 159 22.03 -5.23 12.56
C CYS A 159 23.11 -6.30 12.67
N LEU A 160 24.35 -5.92 12.36
CA LEU A 160 25.51 -6.81 12.36
C LEU A 160 26.34 -6.62 13.63
N SER A 161 26.97 -7.69 14.12
CA SER A 161 28.05 -7.56 15.10
C SER A 161 29.25 -6.83 14.52
N ALA A 162 30.11 -6.27 15.39
CA ALA A 162 31.31 -5.55 14.95
C ALA A 162 32.26 -6.41 14.09
N ASP A 163 32.34 -7.72 14.37
CA ASP A 163 33.12 -8.67 13.59
C ASP A 163 32.35 -9.29 12.40
N GLN A 164 31.08 -8.89 12.20
CA GLN A 164 30.16 -9.37 11.16
C GLN A 164 29.97 -10.88 11.09
N LYS A 165 30.22 -11.59 12.19
CA LYS A 165 29.95 -13.04 12.31
C LYS A 165 28.54 -13.34 12.80
N LEU A 166 27.85 -12.34 13.35
CA LEU A 166 26.47 -12.45 13.80
C LEU A 166 25.61 -11.33 13.20
N ALA A 167 24.34 -11.64 12.99
CA ALA A 167 23.29 -10.66 12.80
C ALA A 167 22.23 -10.78 13.88
N PHE A 168 21.60 -9.66 14.23
CA PHE A 168 20.53 -9.58 15.22
C PHE A 168 19.28 -9.03 14.55
N VAL A 169 18.16 -9.74 14.69
CA VAL A 169 16.89 -9.38 14.05
C VAL A 169 15.82 -9.21 15.12
N VAL A 170 15.19 -8.04 15.16
CA VAL A 170 14.07 -7.76 16.08
C VAL A 170 12.76 -8.21 15.44
N ASN A 171 11.99 -9.01 16.17
CA ASN A 171 10.72 -9.59 15.76
C ASN A 171 9.59 -8.91 16.54
N ARG A 172 8.86 -7.98 15.89
CA ARG A 172 7.93 -7.07 16.58
C ARG A 172 6.76 -7.79 17.25
N PHE A 173 6.22 -8.83 16.62
CA PHE A 173 5.00 -9.48 17.12
C PHE A 173 5.23 -10.67 18.04
N ASP A 174 6.50 -11.04 18.24
CA ASP A 174 6.90 -12.07 19.19
C ASP A 174 7.64 -11.49 20.41
N ASP A 175 7.79 -10.17 20.49
CA ASP A 175 8.64 -9.48 21.48
C ASP A 175 9.99 -10.20 21.67
N SER A 176 10.68 -10.49 20.57
CA SER A 176 11.88 -11.33 20.58
C SER A 176 12.98 -10.82 19.64
N LEU A 177 14.20 -11.32 19.87
CA LEU A 177 15.39 -11.07 19.07
C LEU A 177 15.96 -12.39 18.54
N SER A 178 16.01 -12.55 17.21
CA SER A 178 16.70 -13.68 16.58
C SER A 178 18.18 -13.36 16.38
N VAL A 179 19.06 -14.25 16.83
CA VAL A 179 20.51 -14.18 16.62
C VAL A 179 20.89 -15.14 15.50
N ILE A 180 21.43 -14.61 14.40
CA ILE A 180 21.80 -15.37 13.20
C ILE A 180 23.32 -15.48 13.13
N SER A 181 23.82 -16.68 12.89
CA SER A 181 25.22 -16.94 12.54
C SER A 181 25.45 -16.58 11.08
N LEU A 182 26.55 -15.87 10.79
CA LEU A 182 26.99 -15.56 9.43
C LEU A 182 28.33 -16.25 9.13
N GLN A 183 28.33 -17.59 9.13
CA GLN A 183 29.53 -18.33 8.73
C GLN A 183 29.56 -18.47 7.20
N PRO A 184 30.75 -18.51 6.56
CA PRO A 184 30.86 -18.62 5.11
C PRO A 184 30.05 -19.76 4.49
N ASP A 185 29.99 -20.89 5.19
CA ASP A 185 29.35 -22.12 4.71
C ASP A 185 27.96 -22.35 5.32
N SER A 186 27.52 -21.48 6.25
CA SER A 186 26.25 -21.67 6.96
C SER A 186 25.72 -20.39 7.58
N VAL A 187 24.57 -19.94 7.07
CA VAL A 187 23.74 -18.89 7.69
C VAL A 187 22.55 -19.54 8.37
N ALA A 188 22.45 -19.37 9.69
CA ALA A 188 21.41 -20.05 10.48
C ALA A 188 21.07 -19.29 11.76
N VAL A 189 19.82 -19.41 12.22
CA VAL A 189 19.41 -18.91 13.54
C VAL A 189 20.09 -19.74 14.63
N ARG A 190 20.89 -19.11 15.49
CA ARG A 190 21.53 -19.74 16.65
C ARG A 190 20.59 -19.81 17.84
N THR A 191 19.83 -18.74 18.07
CA THR A 191 18.90 -18.63 19.20
C THR A 191 17.90 -17.51 18.93
N THR A 192 16.76 -17.59 19.60
CA THR A 192 15.76 -16.51 19.67
C THR A 192 15.57 -16.18 21.14
N VAL A 193 15.81 -14.90 21.48
CA VAL A 193 15.79 -14.38 22.84
C VAL A 193 14.50 -13.60 23.05
N ALA A 194 13.67 -14.01 24.00
CA ALA A 194 12.50 -13.23 24.40
C ALA A 194 12.95 -11.93 25.09
N LEU A 195 12.32 -10.81 24.76
CA LEU A 195 12.57 -9.48 25.34
C LEU A 195 11.73 -9.22 26.59
N GLY A 196 10.78 -10.11 26.90
CA GLY A 196 9.94 -10.02 28.08
C GLY A 196 8.84 -11.09 28.08
N PRO A 197 8.04 -11.16 29.15
CA PRO A 197 6.84 -11.98 29.15
C PRO A 197 5.81 -11.42 28.17
N MET A 198 5.26 -12.27 27.31
CA MET A 198 4.11 -11.91 26.48
C MET A 198 2.81 -12.25 27.20
N ARG A 199 1.88 -11.28 27.22
CA ARG A 199 0.51 -11.54 27.67
C ARG A 199 -0.32 -12.19 26.56
N GLN A 200 -1.50 -12.68 26.91
CA GLN A 200 -2.48 -13.09 25.92
C GLN A 200 -2.93 -11.86 25.09
N LEU A 201 -2.98 -12.06 23.78
CA LEU A 201 -3.43 -11.05 22.83
C LEU A 201 -4.95 -10.92 22.86
N THR A 202 -5.43 -9.69 22.73
CA THR A 202 -6.83 -9.40 22.42
C THR A 202 -7.14 -9.74 20.95
N ALA A 203 -8.43 -9.81 20.59
CA ALA A 203 -8.83 -10.06 19.20
C ALA A 203 -8.27 -9.00 18.22
N ALA A 204 -8.25 -7.73 18.63
CA ALA A 204 -7.70 -6.64 17.82
C ALA A 204 -6.18 -6.78 17.62
N GLU A 205 -5.44 -7.25 18.62
CA GLU A 205 -3.99 -7.47 18.47
C GLU A 205 -3.67 -8.68 17.60
N VAL A 206 -4.48 -9.75 17.69
CA VAL A 206 -4.41 -10.85 16.71
C VAL A 206 -4.72 -10.33 15.31
N GLY A 207 -5.68 -9.41 15.19
CA GLY A 207 -6.03 -8.73 13.95
C GLY A 207 -4.87 -7.91 13.39
N GLU A 208 -4.18 -7.14 14.23
CA GLU A 208 -2.97 -6.41 13.83
C GLU A 208 -1.92 -7.38 13.29
N GLN A 209 -1.65 -8.49 14.00
CA GLN A 209 -0.72 -9.50 13.49
C GLN A 209 -1.11 -10.00 12.10
N LYS A 210 -2.40 -10.27 11.87
CA LYS A 210 -2.91 -10.77 10.60
C LYS A 210 -2.95 -9.72 9.49
N PHE A 211 -3.14 -8.45 9.83
CA PHE A 211 -3.12 -7.35 8.88
C PHE A 211 -1.78 -7.22 8.15
N TYR A 212 -0.69 -7.56 8.84
CA TYR A 212 0.68 -7.54 8.32
C TYR A 212 1.20 -8.93 7.90
N ASP A 213 0.40 -10.00 8.01
CA ASP A 213 0.80 -11.38 7.71
C ASP A 213 0.52 -11.70 6.24
N ALA A 214 1.56 -11.63 5.40
CA ALA A 214 1.41 -11.89 3.97
C ALA A 214 1.00 -13.34 3.69
N ARG A 215 1.26 -14.29 4.60
CA ARG A 215 0.87 -15.70 4.42
C ARG A 215 -0.65 -15.91 4.46
N VAL A 216 -1.41 -14.88 4.83
CA VAL A 216 -2.86 -14.88 4.68
C VAL A 216 -3.26 -14.78 3.20
N SER A 217 -2.45 -14.12 2.35
CA SER A 217 -2.64 -14.13 0.89
C SER A 217 -2.06 -15.39 0.26
N LEU A 218 -2.47 -15.66 -0.98
CA LEU A 218 -1.85 -16.67 -1.82
C LEU A 218 -0.32 -16.52 -1.83
N ASP A 219 0.37 -17.60 -1.46
CA ASP A 219 1.82 -17.77 -1.48
C ASP A 219 2.66 -16.74 -0.71
N GLY A 220 2.08 -15.83 0.09
CA GLY A 220 2.85 -14.84 0.83
C GLY A 220 3.30 -13.62 0.01
N TRP A 221 2.63 -13.29 -1.09
CA TRP A 221 3.02 -12.17 -1.96
C TRP A 221 2.77 -10.79 -1.34
N TYR A 222 1.73 -10.62 -0.54
CA TYR A 222 1.36 -9.34 0.08
C TYR A 222 0.43 -9.53 1.27
N SER A 223 0.31 -8.50 2.09
CA SER A 223 -0.61 -8.44 3.23
C SER A 223 -1.63 -7.31 3.02
N CYS A 224 -2.57 -7.12 3.96
CA CYS A 224 -3.46 -5.94 3.92
C CYS A 224 -2.64 -4.65 3.94
N HIS A 225 -1.52 -4.63 4.69
CA HIS A 225 -0.58 -3.51 4.77
C HIS A 225 0.05 -3.14 3.43
N SER A 226 0.27 -4.09 2.51
CA SER A 226 0.92 -3.76 1.23
C SER A 226 0.07 -2.76 0.42
N CYS A 227 -1.25 -2.97 0.34
CA CYS A 227 -2.15 -2.00 -0.29
C CYS A 227 -2.52 -0.87 0.66
N HIS A 228 -2.89 -1.21 1.89
CA HIS A 228 -3.30 -0.27 2.92
C HIS A 228 -2.15 0.05 3.88
N THR A 229 -1.14 0.77 3.38
CA THR A 229 0.12 0.99 4.09
C THR A 229 -0.10 1.63 5.46
N ASP A 230 0.27 0.90 6.52
CA ASP A 230 0.07 1.22 7.93
C ASP A 230 -1.40 1.53 8.28
N GLY A 231 -2.34 0.85 7.60
CA GLY A 231 -3.79 1.10 7.72
C GLY A 231 -4.28 2.25 6.85
N HIS A 232 -3.40 3.06 6.26
CA HIS A 232 -3.79 4.13 5.36
C HIS A 232 -3.86 3.65 3.90
N THR A 233 -3.88 4.56 2.93
CA THR A 233 -3.87 4.22 1.49
C THR A 233 -2.47 4.36 0.89
N ASN A 234 -2.10 3.47 -0.05
CA ASN A 234 -0.92 3.68 -0.90
C ASN A 234 -1.14 4.72 -2.00
N GLY A 235 -2.40 5.12 -2.26
CA GLY A 235 -2.81 6.10 -3.26
C GLY A 235 -2.90 5.58 -4.70
N LEU A 236 -2.78 4.25 -4.90
CA LEU A 236 -2.79 3.62 -6.22
C LEU A 236 -4.17 3.03 -6.54
N LEU A 237 -4.40 2.74 -7.82
CA LEU A 237 -5.55 1.95 -8.27
C LEU A 237 -5.23 0.46 -8.20
N ALA A 238 -6.24 -0.35 -7.89
CA ALA A 238 -6.16 -1.80 -7.90
C ALA A 238 -7.52 -2.38 -8.30
N ASP A 239 -7.51 -3.26 -9.30
CA ASP A 239 -8.69 -4.04 -9.67
C ASP A 239 -8.72 -5.33 -8.84
N THR A 240 -9.30 -5.21 -7.65
CA THR A 240 -9.29 -6.25 -6.59
C THR A 240 -10.58 -7.07 -6.53
N PHE A 241 -11.55 -6.73 -7.39
CA PHE A 241 -12.90 -7.30 -7.41
C PHE A 241 -13.62 -7.21 -6.05
N GLY A 242 -13.24 -6.24 -5.21
CA GLY A 242 -13.79 -6.06 -3.86
C GLY A 242 -15.23 -5.53 -3.85
N ASP A 243 -15.64 -4.91 -4.95
CA ASP A 243 -16.99 -4.47 -5.31
C ASP A 243 -17.73 -5.50 -6.19
N GLU A 244 -17.12 -6.66 -6.45
CA GLU A 244 -17.59 -7.77 -7.31
C GLU A 244 -17.60 -7.48 -8.82
N ASP A 245 -17.18 -6.28 -9.23
CA ASP A 245 -17.00 -5.90 -10.63
C ASP A 245 -15.60 -6.28 -11.12
N ARG A 246 -15.48 -6.60 -12.42
CA ARG A 246 -14.19 -6.88 -13.07
C ARG A 246 -13.86 -5.82 -14.10
N GLY A 247 -12.61 -5.39 -14.15
CA GLY A 247 -12.14 -4.43 -15.15
C GLY A 247 -12.48 -2.97 -14.80
N ALA A 248 -12.71 -2.68 -13.52
CA ALA A 248 -12.91 -1.33 -12.98
C ALA A 248 -11.94 -1.07 -11.79
N PRO A 249 -10.65 -0.82 -12.06
CA PRO A 249 -9.66 -0.59 -11.01
C PRO A 249 -10.07 0.58 -10.10
N LYS A 250 -10.14 0.33 -8.80
CA LYS A 250 -10.49 1.38 -7.82
C LYS A 250 -9.29 1.84 -7.02
N LYS A 251 -9.31 3.09 -6.59
CA LYS A 251 -8.36 3.65 -5.64
C LYS A 251 -8.46 2.83 -4.36
N VAL A 252 -7.30 2.34 -3.91
CA VAL A 252 -7.18 1.71 -2.59
C VAL A 252 -7.59 2.73 -1.54
N ILE A 253 -8.64 2.44 -0.77
CA ILE A 253 -9.16 3.35 0.26
C ILE A 253 -8.24 3.38 1.49
N SER A 254 -8.35 4.44 2.28
CA SER A 254 -7.79 4.42 3.64
C SER A 254 -8.64 3.51 4.52
N LEU A 255 -8.02 2.70 5.38
CA LEU A 255 -8.72 1.96 6.44
C LEU A 255 -8.70 2.69 7.79
N LEU A 256 -7.96 3.80 7.89
CA LEU A 256 -8.02 4.68 9.05
C LEU A 256 -9.43 5.29 9.17
N GLY A 257 -10.11 5.05 10.28
CA GLY A 257 -11.50 5.50 10.51
C GLY A 257 -12.58 4.59 9.93
N VAL A 258 -12.22 3.45 9.33
CA VAL A 258 -13.14 2.61 8.54
C VAL A 258 -14.29 2.00 9.35
N ALA A 259 -14.19 2.02 10.68
CA ALA A 259 -15.18 1.49 11.61
C ALA A 259 -16.58 2.09 11.41
N THR A 260 -16.66 3.33 10.94
CA THR A 260 -17.88 4.14 10.89
C THR A 260 -18.15 4.71 9.50
N THR A 261 -17.52 4.17 8.46
CA THR A 261 -17.68 4.61 7.06
C THR A 261 -18.43 3.60 6.21
N GLY A 262 -19.29 2.78 6.84
CA GLY A 262 -20.13 1.84 6.12
C GLY A 262 -21.25 2.55 5.34
N PRO A 263 -21.86 1.88 4.34
CA PRO A 263 -21.50 0.55 3.85
C PRO A 263 -20.14 0.53 3.11
N TRP A 264 -19.49 -0.63 3.11
CA TRP A 264 -18.15 -0.82 2.54
C TRP A 264 -18.21 -1.29 1.09
N ALA A 265 -17.03 -1.29 0.45
CA ALA A 265 -16.82 -1.23 -1.00
C ALA A 265 -17.20 0.14 -1.61
N TRP A 266 -16.61 0.49 -2.75
CA TRP A 266 -16.91 1.77 -3.41
C TRP A 266 -18.39 1.91 -3.79
N ASN A 267 -19.03 0.79 -4.17
CA ASN A 267 -20.46 0.72 -4.50
C ASN A 267 -21.37 0.52 -3.28
N GLY A 268 -20.83 0.51 -2.05
CA GLY A 268 -21.63 0.32 -0.83
C GLY A 268 -22.30 -1.05 -0.71
N SER A 269 -21.83 -2.07 -1.44
CA SER A 269 -22.47 -3.40 -1.46
C SER A 269 -22.33 -4.19 -0.15
N LYS A 270 -21.40 -3.83 0.73
CA LYS A 270 -21.13 -4.56 1.99
C LYS A 270 -21.71 -3.82 3.18
N LYS A 271 -22.65 -4.44 3.90
CA LYS A 271 -23.35 -3.79 5.03
C LYS A 271 -22.64 -3.98 6.35
N GLN A 272 -21.71 -4.93 6.41
CA GLN A 272 -20.90 -5.24 7.58
C GLN A 272 -19.42 -5.25 7.20
N LEU A 273 -18.56 -4.80 8.11
CA LEU A 273 -17.11 -4.74 7.87
C LEU A 273 -16.55 -6.15 7.62
N GLU A 274 -17.07 -7.13 8.35
CA GLU A 274 -16.73 -8.55 8.24
C GLU A 274 -17.01 -9.10 6.82
N GLU A 275 -18.07 -8.64 6.16
CA GLU A 275 -18.38 -9.04 4.78
C GLU A 275 -17.31 -8.55 3.82
N GLN A 276 -16.87 -7.29 3.97
CA GLN A 276 -15.78 -6.73 3.18
C GLN A 276 -14.46 -7.46 3.45
N VAL A 277 -14.13 -7.75 4.72
CA VAL A 277 -12.93 -8.50 5.08
C VAL A 277 -12.95 -9.90 4.47
N HIS A 278 -14.08 -10.60 4.55
CA HIS A 278 -14.26 -11.91 3.95
C HIS A 278 -14.07 -11.88 2.42
N THR A 279 -14.72 -10.93 1.73
CA THR A 279 -14.55 -10.74 0.28
C THR A 279 -13.09 -10.46 -0.08
N SER A 280 -12.40 -9.57 0.66
CA SER A 280 -11.00 -9.27 0.42
C SER A 280 -10.10 -10.49 0.63
N LEU A 281 -10.34 -11.32 1.64
CA LEU A 281 -9.54 -12.53 1.89
C LEU A 281 -9.68 -13.56 0.76
N LEU A 282 -10.91 -13.79 0.29
CA LEU A 282 -11.20 -14.81 -0.72
C LEU A 282 -10.85 -14.33 -2.14
N ILE A 283 -11.31 -13.14 -2.50
CA ILE A 283 -11.26 -12.67 -3.90
C ILE A 283 -9.99 -11.87 -4.14
N SER A 284 -9.68 -10.88 -3.29
CA SER A 284 -8.54 -10.01 -3.52
C SER A 284 -7.23 -10.68 -3.11
N MET A 285 -7.16 -11.32 -1.94
CA MET A 285 -5.95 -11.95 -1.42
C MET A 285 -5.77 -13.40 -1.87
N GLN A 286 -6.80 -14.01 -2.47
CA GLN A 286 -6.77 -15.39 -2.98
C GLN A 286 -6.33 -16.39 -1.90
N SER A 287 -6.74 -16.17 -0.65
CA SER A 287 -6.30 -16.98 0.49
C SER A 287 -6.56 -18.46 0.27
N GLN A 288 -5.57 -19.29 0.61
CA GLN A 288 -5.70 -20.76 0.59
C GLN A 288 -6.04 -21.34 1.97
N LEU A 289 -6.31 -20.50 2.97
CA LEU A 289 -6.77 -20.95 4.27
C LEU A 289 -8.17 -21.57 4.14
N ALA A 290 -8.44 -22.59 4.95
CA ALA A 290 -9.80 -23.10 5.07
C ALA A 290 -10.73 -22.01 5.63
N THR A 291 -12.01 -22.00 5.23
CA THR A 291 -12.96 -20.94 5.57
C THR A 291 -13.03 -20.66 7.07
N GLU A 292 -12.99 -21.71 7.90
CA GLU A 292 -13.00 -21.62 9.36
C GLU A 292 -11.72 -21.06 9.99
N GLN A 293 -10.63 -20.98 9.21
CA GLN A 293 -9.34 -20.43 9.63
C GLN A 293 -9.14 -18.98 9.16
N LEU A 294 -10.06 -18.43 8.37
CA LEU A 294 -9.97 -17.06 7.91
C LEU A 294 -10.04 -16.09 9.10
N PRO A 295 -9.10 -15.14 9.22
CA PRO A 295 -9.01 -14.25 10.39
C PRO A 295 -9.99 -13.07 10.30
N ILE A 296 -11.26 -13.30 9.94
CA ILE A 296 -12.26 -12.25 9.68
C ILE A 296 -12.51 -11.41 10.93
N GLU A 297 -12.94 -12.05 12.02
CA GLU A 297 -13.24 -11.40 13.29
C GLU A 297 -12.05 -10.63 13.89
N PRO A 298 -10.84 -11.21 14.03
CA PRO A 298 -9.72 -10.45 14.55
C PRO A 298 -9.35 -9.27 13.64
N LEU A 299 -9.36 -9.43 12.30
CA LEU A 299 -9.11 -8.32 11.38
C LEU A 299 -10.15 -7.21 11.55
N ALA A 300 -11.45 -7.53 11.58
CA ALA A 300 -12.50 -6.54 11.79
C ALA A 300 -12.35 -5.85 13.17
N ALA A 301 -11.98 -6.59 14.22
CA ALA A 301 -11.68 -6.03 15.53
C ALA A 301 -10.50 -5.04 15.48
N TYR A 302 -9.43 -5.34 14.75
CA TYR A 302 -8.30 -4.43 14.55
C TYR A 302 -8.70 -3.18 13.77
N LEU A 303 -9.41 -3.34 12.65
CA LEU A 303 -9.86 -2.23 11.81
C LEU A 303 -10.75 -1.25 12.58
N ARG A 304 -11.55 -1.74 13.53
CA ARG A 304 -12.35 -0.88 14.43
C ARG A 304 -11.50 0.00 15.37
N THR A 305 -10.24 -0.35 15.61
CA THR A 305 -9.33 0.46 16.44
C THR A 305 -8.71 1.64 15.67
N LEU A 306 -8.70 1.57 14.33
CA LEU A 306 -8.01 2.53 13.49
C LEU A 306 -8.76 3.88 13.49
N GLN A 307 -8.12 4.89 14.06
CA GLN A 307 -8.65 6.26 14.07
C GLN A 307 -8.40 6.95 12.72
N PRO A 308 -9.29 7.85 12.27
CA PRO A 308 -9.01 8.71 11.11
C PRO A 308 -7.70 9.49 11.31
N PRO A 309 -6.92 9.72 10.24
CA PRO A 309 -5.72 10.53 10.40
C PRO A 309 -6.13 12.00 10.64
N PRO A 310 -5.35 12.75 11.43
CA PRO A 310 -5.64 14.16 11.63
C PRO A 310 -5.54 14.94 10.32
N GLY A 311 -6.32 16.00 10.13
CA GLY A 311 -6.15 16.88 8.97
C GLY A 311 -4.74 17.50 8.88
N ILE A 312 -4.34 17.90 7.67
CA ILE A 312 -2.98 18.41 7.41
C ILE A 312 -2.72 19.73 8.15
N ALA A 313 -3.73 20.58 8.30
CA ALA A 313 -3.63 21.83 9.08
C ALA A 313 -3.35 21.54 10.56
N ALA A 314 -4.03 20.54 11.14
CA ALA A 314 -3.79 20.10 12.51
C ALA A 314 -2.38 19.50 12.67
N SER A 315 -1.98 18.64 11.73
CA SER A 315 -0.64 18.01 11.71
C SER A 315 0.49 19.03 11.64
N ARG A 316 0.28 20.13 10.89
CA ARG A 316 1.24 21.23 10.76
C ARG A 316 1.16 22.27 11.89
N LYS A 317 0.20 22.13 12.82
CA LYS A 317 -0.12 23.14 13.84
C LYS A 317 -0.44 24.51 13.21
N GLN A 318 -1.10 24.51 12.06
CA GLN A 318 -1.49 25.67 11.27
C GLN A 318 -3.01 25.71 11.13
N LEU A 319 -3.71 25.67 12.26
CA LEU A 319 -5.16 25.75 12.24
C LEU A 319 -5.61 27.15 11.79
N PRO A 320 -6.61 27.25 10.89
CA PRO A 320 -7.15 28.53 10.47
C PRO A 320 -7.86 29.27 11.61
N ASP A 321 -8.10 30.57 11.40
CA ASP A 321 -8.87 31.37 12.34
C ASP A 321 -10.28 30.77 12.59
N PRO A 322 -10.75 30.69 13.86
CA PRO A 322 -12.05 30.10 14.17
C PRO A 322 -13.24 30.73 13.44
N GLN A 323 -13.21 32.03 13.16
CA GLN A 323 -14.28 32.72 12.42
C GLN A 323 -14.28 32.29 10.95
N ILE A 324 -13.10 32.13 10.34
CA ILE A 324 -12.96 31.62 8.97
C ILE A 324 -13.49 30.18 8.90
N LEU A 325 -13.16 29.33 9.88
CA LEU A 325 -13.70 27.97 9.95
C LEU A 325 -15.22 27.95 10.12
N GLN A 326 -15.78 28.86 10.89
CA GLN A 326 -17.23 28.99 11.03
C GLN A 326 -17.90 29.37 9.69
N GLN A 327 -17.31 30.34 8.96
CA GLN A 327 -17.76 30.71 7.62
C GLN A 327 -17.67 29.54 6.64
N ALA A 328 -16.55 28.81 6.65
CA ALA A 328 -16.35 27.65 5.80
C ALA A 328 -17.37 26.52 6.08
N ARG A 329 -17.68 26.26 7.35
CA ARG A 329 -18.75 25.30 7.73
C ARG A 329 -20.14 25.75 7.27
N LEU A 330 -20.41 27.06 7.23
CA LEU A 330 -21.66 27.58 6.68
C LEU A 330 -21.72 27.36 5.16
N VAL A 331 -20.63 27.62 4.44
CA VAL A 331 -20.54 27.31 3.01
C VAL A 331 -20.74 25.83 2.76
N PHE A 332 -20.07 24.94 3.51
CA PHE A 332 -20.22 23.49 3.38
C PHE A 332 -21.69 23.04 3.50
N ARG A 333 -22.43 23.57 4.48
CA ARG A 333 -23.86 23.25 4.63
C ARG A 333 -24.71 23.86 3.51
N ASN A 334 -24.52 25.15 3.21
CA ASN A 334 -25.36 25.88 2.25
C ASN A 334 -25.13 25.44 0.80
N SER A 335 -23.95 24.90 0.50
CA SER A 335 -23.60 24.30 -0.78
C SER A 335 -24.07 22.83 -0.91
N GLY A 336 -24.79 22.30 0.09
CA GLY A 336 -25.37 20.96 0.04
C GLY A 336 -24.39 19.81 0.29
N CYS A 337 -23.14 20.08 0.69
CA CYS A 337 -22.14 19.02 0.94
C CYS A 337 -22.62 18.05 2.04
N SER A 338 -23.36 18.56 3.02
CA SER A 338 -23.94 17.77 4.12
C SER A 338 -25.08 16.82 3.70
N ASN A 339 -25.53 16.85 2.44
CA ASN A 339 -26.51 15.89 1.95
C ASN A 339 -25.91 14.48 1.81
N CYS A 340 -24.61 14.39 1.51
CA CYS A 340 -23.88 13.13 1.35
C CYS A 340 -22.73 12.98 2.37
N HIS A 341 -22.15 14.10 2.83
CA HIS A 341 -21.05 14.12 3.79
C HIS A 341 -21.53 14.65 5.15
N ALA A 342 -22.25 13.81 5.88
CA ALA A 342 -22.92 14.16 7.14
C ALA A 342 -22.36 13.43 8.36
N GLY A 343 -22.84 13.80 9.55
CA GLY A 343 -22.50 13.11 10.80
C GLY A 343 -21.04 13.30 11.24
N GLU A 344 -20.61 12.46 12.19
CA GLU A 344 -19.27 12.53 12.79
C GLU A 344 -18.18 12.06 11.80
N SER A 345 -18.48 11.05 10.98
CA SER A 345 -17.54 10.51 9.98
C SER A 345 -17.57 11.23 8.62
N LEU A 346 -18.44 12.25 8.48
CA LEU A 346 -18.61 13.04 7.26
C LEU A 346 -18.90 12.17 6.02
N THR A 347 -19.82 11.23 6.20
CA THR A 347 -20.35 10.30 5.19
C THR A 347 -21.75 9.83 5.62
N THR A 348 -22.52 9.29 4.69
CA THR A 348 -23.82 8.65 4.94
C THR A 348 -23.77 7.19 4.52
N ASP A 349 -24.78 6.41 4.94
CA ASP A 349 -24.92 5.00 4.60
C ASP A 349 -25.62 4.75 3.24
N ASP A 350 -25.83 5.82 2.45
CA ASP A 350 -26.44 5.79 1.13
C ASP A 350 -25.39 5.69 0.01
N VAL A 351 -25.87 5.50 -1.23
CA VAL A 351 -25.09 5.58 -2.46
C VAL A 351 -25.66 6.66 -3.37
N PHE A 352 -24.80 7.34 -4.13
CA PHE A 352 -25.18 8.49 -4.95
C PHE A 352 -24.60 8.38 -6.35
N ASP A 353 -25.43 8.73 -7.34
CA ASP A 353 -24.98 9.10 -8.67
C ASP A 353 -24.59 10.58 -8.67
N VAL A 354 -23.29 10.83 -8.78
CA VAL A 354 -22.72 12.17 -8.84
C VAL A 354 -22.15 12.48 -10.23
N GLY A 355 -22.69 11.85 -11.28
CA GLY A 355 -22.26 12.09 -12.66
C GLY A 355 -20.84 11.59 -12.97
N ILE A 356 -20.31 10.71 -12.11
CA ILE A 356 -19.09 9.94 -12.39
C ILE A 356 -19.49 8.47 -12.53
N HIS A 357 -18.91 7.80 -13.51
CA HIS A 357 -19.06 6.37 -13.68
C HIS A 357 -17.69 5.70 -13.78
N ASP A 358 -17.67 4.40 -13.54
CA ASP A 358 -16.50 3.58 -13.77
C ASP A 358 -16.48 2.94 -15.16
N GLU A 359 -15.49 2.08 -15.40
CA GLU A 359 -15.28 1.39 -16.66
C GLU A 359 -16.37 0.35 -16.98
N GLN A 360 -17.14 -0.11 -15.99
CA GLN A 360 -18.27 -1.02 -16.17
C GLN A 360 -19.63 -0.29 -16.21
N GLY A 361 -19.65 1.01 -15.96
CA GLY A 361 -20.85 1.85 -15.97
C GLY A 361 -21.55 1.95 -14.63
N GLU A 362 -20.94 1.52 -13.52
CA GLU A 362 -21.47 1.81 -12.18
C GLU A 362 -21.41 3.33 -11.95
N THR A 363 -22.53 3.90 -11.51
CA THR A 363 -22.67 5.33 -11.23
C THR A 363 -22.91 5.62 -9.75
N ASN A 364 -23.38 4.64 -8.99
CA ASN A 364 -23.76 4.80 -7.59
C ASN A 364 -22.59 4.43 -6.68
N PHE A 365 -22.05 5.42 -5.97
CA PHE A 365 -20.95 5.23 -5.05
C PHE A 365 -21.35 5.66 -3.63
N ASN A 366 -20.88 4.93 -2.62
CA ASN A 366 -20.93 5.40 -1.24
C ASN A 366 -19.99 6.61 -1.09
N PRO A 367 -20.43 7.73 -0.51
CA PRO A 367 -19.59 8.91 -0.37
C PRO A 367 -18.47 8.59 0.62
N PRO A 368 -17.19 8.70 0.24
CA PRO A 368 -16.11 8.42 1.17
C PRO A 368 -16.16 9.40 2.36
N GLY A 369 -15.86 8.90 3.56
CA GLY A 369 -15.71 9.74 4.75
C GLY A 369 -14.66 10.83 4.52
N LEU A 370 -14.99 12.08 4.90
CA LEU A 370 -14.07 13.21 4.72
C LEU A 370 -13.06 13.36 5.86
N ALA A 371 -13.17 12.59 6.93
CA ALA A 371 -12.16 12.59 7.99
C ALA A 371 -10.81 12.08 7.42
N GLY A 372 -9.77 12.90 7.52
CA GLY A 372 -8.46 12.65 6.95
C GLY A 372 -8.31 12.97 5.45
N VAL A 373 -9.31 13.57 4.81
CA VAL A 373 -9.34 13.75 3.34
C VAL A 373 -8.18 14.61 2.81
N SER A 374 -7.61 15.47 3.65
CA SER A 374 -6.46 16.32 3.30
C SER A 374 -5.11 15.60 3.26
N GLN A 375 -5.01 14.38 3.81
CA GLN A 375 -3.73 13.70 3.97
C GLN A 375 -3.17 13.10 2.69
N ARG A 376 -4.02 12.56 1.79
CA ARG A 376 -3.51 11.86 0.60
C ARG A 376 -4.50 11.73 -0.56
N GLY A 377 -4.19 12.45 -1.64
CA GLY A 377 -4.75 12.22 -2.98
C GLY A 377 -4.13 11.00 -3.69
N PRO A 378 -4.46 10.77 -4.97
CA PRO A 378 -5.49 11.49 -5.75
C PRO A 378 -6.91 11.20 -5.24
N TRP A 379 -7.94 11.89 -5.72
CA TRP A 379 -9.33 11.77 -5.25
C TRP A 379 -10.26 11.17 -6.30
N PHE A 380 -11.46 10.77 -5.85
CA PHE A 380 -12.41 9.87 -6.52
C PHE A 380 -11.95 8.41 -6.60
N HIS A 381 -12.87 7.55 -7.01
CA HIS A 381 -12.67 6.10 -7.08
C HIS A 381 -11.62 5.69 -8.11
N ASP A 382 -11.35 6.52 -9.11
CA ASP A 382 -10.38 6.28 -10.18
C ASP A 382 -9.17 7.23 -10.10
N GLY A 383 -9.09 8.07 -9.07
CA GLY A 383 -7.98 9.00 -8.91
C GLY A 383 -7.93 10.12 -9.95
N ARG A 384 -9.02 10.41 -10.70
CA ARG A 384 -9.02 11.45 -11.75
C ARG A 384 -8.71 12.86 -11.24
N ALA A 385 -8.99 13.15 -9.97
CA ALA A 385 -8.72 14.45 -9.36
C ALA A 385 -7.37 14.46 -8.64
N THR A 386 -6.48 15.37 -9.02
CA THR A 386 -5.11 15.47 -8.46
C THR A 386 -4.97 16.46 -7.31
N SER A 387 -6.03 17.23 -7.05
CA SER A 387 -6.14 18.17 -5.93
C SER A 387 -7.57 18.20 -5.38
N LEU A 388 -7.74 18.65 -4.13
CA LEU A 388 -9.06 18.95 -3.58
C LEU A 388 -9.77 20.08 -4.34
N GLU A 389 -9.01 20.97 -4.98
CA GLU A 389 -9.58 22.01 -5.83
C GLU A 389 -10.18 21.42 -7.10
N ASP A 390 -9.52 20.41 -7.72
CA ASP A 390 -10.07 19.66 -8.86
C ASP A 390 -11.37 18.96 -8.48
N VAL A 391 -11.44 18.41 -7.26
CA VAL A 391 -12.68 17.83 -6.70
C VAL A 391 -13.77 18.91 -6.63
N LEU A 392 -13.51 20.04 -5.97
CA LEU A 392 -14.49 21.12 -5.79
C LEU A 392 -14.96 21.76 -7.10
N LYS A 393 -14.10 21.77 -8.13
CA LYS A 393 -14.43 22.30 -9.46
C LYS A 393 -15.08 21.28 -10.40
N SER A 394 -15.10 19.99 -10.03
CA SER A 394 -15.65 18.97 -10.92
C SER A 394 -17.18 18.96 -10.90
N GLY A 395 -17.77 18.36 -11.94
CA GLY A 395 -19.21 18.26 -12.12
C GLY A 395 -19.92 17.26 -11.20
N HIS A 396 -19.27 16.78 -10.14
CA HIS A 396 -19.89 15.88 -9.16
C HIS A 396 -20.73 16.62 -8.10
N HIS A 397 -20.52 17.93 -7.99
CA HIS A 397 -21.45 18.83 -7.32
C HIS A 397 -22.58 19.22 -8.28
N ASP A 398 -23.65 19.80 -7.73
CA ASP A 398 -24.77 20.30 -8.52
C ASP A 398 -24.30 21.24 -9.64
N GLN A 399 -24.33 20.75 -10.89
CA GLN A 399 -23.90 21.49 -12.07
C GLN A 399 -24.79 22.71 -12.36
N SER A 400 -26.02 22.73 -11.81
CA SER A 400 -26.92 23.87 -11.94
C SER A 400 -26.55 25.03 -11.01
N SER A 401 -25.75 24.76 -9.97
CA SER A 401 -25.28 25.75 -8.99
C SER A 401 -23.79 25.56 -8.67
N PRO A 402 -22.88 25.83 -9.63
CA PRO A 402 -21.46 25.63 -9.43
C PRO A 402 -20.90 26.54 -8.32
N LEU A 403 -19.91 26.03 -7.58
CA LEU A 403 -19.22 26.78 -6.54
C LEU A 403 -18.42 27.94 -7.15
N ASN A 404 -18.54 29.14 -6.56
CA ASN A 404 -17.68 30.26 -6.92
C ASN A 404 -16.32 30.22 -6.19
N ASP A 405 -15.35 31.01 -6.66
CA ASP A 405 -13.98 31.03 -6.11
C ASP A 405 -13.92 31.31 -4.60
N SER A 406 -14.83 32.13 -4.07
CA SER A 406 -14.86 32.41 -2.63
C SER A 406 -15.33 31.21 -1.83
N GLN A 407 -16.32 30.47 -2.34
CA GLN A 407 -16.79 29.23 -1.73
C GLN A 407 -15.71 28.15 -1.79
N ILE A 408 -15.07 27.97 -2.95
CA ILE A 408 -13.97 27.00 -3.13
C ILE A 408 -12.85 27.28 -2.13
N ARG A 409 -12.41 28.54 -2.01
CA ARG A 409 -11.36 28.92 -1.04
C ARG A 409 -11.73 28.55 0.39
N LEU A 410 -12.96 28.86 0.83
CA LEU A 410 -13.42 28.53 2.17
C LEU A 410 -13.52 27.01 2.39
N LEU A 411 -14.00 26.26 1.39
CA LEU A 411 -14.10 24.81 1.46
C LEU A 411 -12.72 24.15 1.52
N LEU A 412 -11.74 24.61 0.73
CA LEU A 412 -10.35 24.13 0.83
C LEU A 412 -9.79 24.31 2.25
N ILE A 413 -10.01 25.48 2.86
CA ILE A 413 -9.59 25.75 4.24
C ILE A 413 -10.24 24.75 5.22
N LEU A 414 -11.52 24.44 5.04
CA LEU A 414 -12.20 23.44 5.87
C LEU A 414 -11.62 22.04 5.64
N LEU A 415 -11.50 21.60 4.39
CA LEU A 415 -11.01 20.27 4.03
C LEU A 415 -9.57 20.05 4.51
N GLU A 416 -8.72 21.07 4.54
CA GLU A 416 -7.36 21.00 5.13
C GLU A 416 -7.36 20.71 6.63
N THR A 417 -8.45 21.04 7.34
CA THR A 417 -8.61 20.68 8.76
C THR A 417 -9.13 19.27 8.98
N LEU A 418 -9.61 18.63 7.91
CA LEU A 418 -10.21 17.31 7.95
C LEU A 418 -9.19 16.22 7.61
#